data_AF-A0A965HFV2-F1
#
_entry.id   AF-A0A965HFV2-F1
#
_cell.length_a   1.000
_cell.length_b   1.000
_cell.length_c   1.000
_cell.angle_alpha   90.00
_cell.angle_beta   90.00
_cell.angle_gamma   90.00
#
_symmetry.space_group_name_H-M   'P 1'
#
loop_
_entity.id
_entity.type
_entity.pdbx_description
1 polymer ?
#
loop_
_entity_poly.entity_id
_entity_poly.type
_entity_poly.pdbx_seq_one_letter_code
_entity_poly.pdbx_strand_id
1 'polypeptide(L)' 'AAVFTRDIDRAFFYVRNLQATAVMVNDHTAFRVDWMPFGGRMQSGLGMGGIPQSMEDMTAEKMFLVRTP' A
#
# COMPACT_ATOMS: atom_id res chain seq x y z
N ALA A 1 -9.63 5.47 0.54
CA ALA A 1 -10.53 6.64 0.48
C ALA A 1 -10.52 7.23 -0.92
N ALA A 2 -11.47 8.09 -1.27
CA ALA A 2 -11.50 8.78 -2.56
C ALA A 2 -11.79 10.28 -2.40
N VAL A 3 -11.19 11.10 -3.27
CA VAL A 3 -11.34 12.56 -3.29
C VAL A 3 -11.61 12.97 -4.73
N PHE A 4 -12.70 13.71 -4.96
CA PHE A 4 -13.03 14.26 -6.28
C PHE A 4 -12.81 15.77 -6.25
N THR A 5 -11.85 16.25 -7.02
CA THR A 5 -11.46 17.67 -7.03
C THR A 5 -10.79 18.04 -8.34
N ARG A 6 -10.98 19.30 -8.77
CA ARG A 6 -10.25 19.92 -9.89
C ARG A 6 -9.00 20.68 -9.45
N ASP A 7 -8.87 20.92 -8.14
CA ASP A 7 -7.76 21.62 -7.51
C ASP A 7 -6.75 20.61 -6.98
N ILE A 8 -5.52 20.69 -7.49
CA ILE A 8 -4.43 19.78 -7.19
C ILE A 8 -3.86 20.00 -5.78
N ASP A 9 -3.87 21.24 -5.28
CA ASP A 9 -3.38 21.56 -3.93
C ASP A 9 -4.31 20.98 -2.88
N ARG A 10 -5.63 21.04 -3.14
CA ARG A 10 -6.62 20.32 -2.32
C ARG A 10 -6.43 18.82 -2.37
N ALA A 11 -6.15 18.25 -3.55
CA ALA A 11 -5.87 16.82 -3.66
C ALA A 11 -4.69 16.41 -2.77
N PHE A 12 -3.57 17.14 -2.84
CA PHE A 12 -2.40 16.89 -2.00
C PHE A 12 -2.69 17.09 -0.51
N PHE A 13 -3.46 18.11 -0.15
CA PHE A 13 -3.89 18.32 1.22
C PHE A 13 -4.65 17.11 1.76
N TYR A 14 -5.66 16.61 1.05
CA TYR A 14 -6.45 15.47 1.52
C TYR A 14 -5.65 14.17 1.52
N VAL A 15 -4.83 13.90 0.50
CA VAL A 15 -3.97 12.70 0.43
C VAL A 15 -3.04 12.61 1.65
N ARG A 16 -2.51 13.74 2.12
CA ARG A 16 -1.60 13.77 3.29
C ARG A 16 -2.33 13.61 4.64
N ASN A 17 -3.56 14.10 4.74
CA ASN A 17 -4.29 14.18 6.01
C ASN A 17 -5.26 13.01 6.24
N LEU A 18 -5.74 12.34 5.19
CA LEU A 18 -6.62 11.19 5.33
C LEU A 18 -5.86 9.99 5.90
N GLN A 19 -6.41 9.39 6.95
CA GLN A 19 -5.86 8.19 7.58
C GLN A 19 -6.23 6.93 6.79
N ALA A 20 -5.78 6.85 5.54
CA ALA A 20 -5.94 5.70 4.66
C ALA A 20 -4.60 5.28 4.07
N THR A 21 -4.45 4.00 3.75
CA THR A 21 -3.26 3.47 3.08
C THR A 21 -3.23 3.86 1.60
N ALA A 22 -4.41 4.00 0.99
CA ALA A 22 -4.58 4.47 -0.39
C ALA A 22 -5.70 5.51 -0.49
N VAL A 23 -5.44 6.57 -1.26
CA VAL A 23 -6.39 7.65 -1.57
C VAL A 23 -6.46 7.79 -3.09
N MET A 24 -7.63 7.51 -3.66
CA MET A 24 -7.89 7.72 -5.09
C MET A 24 -8.30 9.16 -5.34
N VAL A 25 -7.71 9.80 -6.35
CA VAL A 25 -8.10 11.16 -6.76
C VAL A 25 -8.82 11.07 -8.10
N ASN A 26 -10.06 11.53 -8.13
CA ASN A 26 -10.94 11.47 -9.30
C ASN A 26 -11.23 10.04 -9.81
N ASP A 27 -11.19 9.07 -8.91
CA ASP A 27 -11.62 7.69 -9.16
C ASP A 27 -12.28 7.09 -7.90
N HIS A 28 -13.07 6.04 -8.07
CA HIS A 28 -13.79 5.34 -7.01
C HIS A 28 -12.88 4.41 -6.19
N THR A 29 -13.27 4.09 -4.96
CA THR A 29 -12.44 3.31 -4.01
C THR A 29 -12.32 1.84 -4.33
N ALA A 30 -13.15 1.29 -5.23
CA ALA A 30 -13.08 -0.12 -5.61
C ALA A 30 -12.07 -0.37 -6.74
N PHE A 31 -11.49 0.69 -7.33
CA PHE A 31 -10.41 0.55 -8.29
C PHE A 31 -9.20 -0.12 -7.62
N ARG A 32 -8.76 -1.22 -8.23
CA ARG A 32 -7.62 -2.03 -7.78
C ARG A 32 -7.02 -2.74 -8.99
N VAL A 33 -5.70 -2.88 -8.97
CA VAL A 33 -4.96 -3.83 -9.83
C VAL A 33 -4.07 -4.70 -8.94
N ASP A 34 -3.74 -5.91 -9.42
CA ASP A 34 -3.18 -6.96 -8.56
C ASP A 34 -1.76 -6.68 -8.04
N TRP A 35 -0.98 -5.88 -8.77
CA TRP A 35 0.38 -5.50 -8.37
C TRP A 35 0.44 -4.23 -7.50
N MET A 36 -0.68 -3.51 -7.33
CA MET A 36 -0.69 -2.33 -6.47
C MET A 36 -0.54 -2.75 -5.01
N PRO A 37 0.28 -2.04 -4.22
CA PRO A 37 0.33 -2.24 -2.77
C PRO A 37 -1.03 -1.87 -2.18
N PHE A 38 -1.68 -2.83 -1.52
CA PHE A 38 -3.03 -2.63 -0.99
C PHE A 38 -3.15 -3.18 0.43
N GLY A 39 -3.44 -2.31 1.39
CA GLY A 39 -3.57 -2.68 2.79
C GLY A 39 -4.57 -1.79 3.52
N GLY A 40 -5.06 -2.28 4.65
CA GLY A 40 -5.84 -1.49 5.59
C GLY A 40 -4.97 -0.57 6.43
N ARG A 41 -5.59 0.40 7.12
CA ARG A 41 -4.95 1.14 8.21
C ARG A 41 -5.77 0.93 9.48
N MET A 42 -5.10 0.84 10.63
CA MET A 42 -5.74 0.60 11.93
C MET A 42 -6.60 -0.68 11.94
N GLN A 43 -7.88 -0.60 12.26
CA GLN A 43 -8.80 -1.74 12.38
C GLN A 43 -9.13 -2.40 11.03
N SER A 44 -8.75 -1.78 9.91
CA SER A 44 -8.98 -2.35 8.58
C SER A 44 -8.03 -3.51 8.24
N GLY A 45 -7.01 -3.78 9.05
CA GLY A 45 -6.11 -4.93 8.86
C GLY A 45 -4.64 -4.60 9.10
N LEU A 46 -3.81 -5.65 9.03
CA LEU A 46 -2.35 -5.60 9.16
C LEU A 46 -1.70 -6.04 7.85
N GLY A 47 -0.46 -5.60 7.63
CA GLY A 47 0.32 -5.95 6.44
C GLY A 47 -0.10 -5.20 5.18
N MET A 48 0.57 -5.54 4.07
CA MET A 48 0.30 -4.99 2.76
C MET A 48 0.12 -6.15 1.78
N GLY A 49 -1.02 -6.19 1.09
CA GLY A 49 -1.21 -7.06 -0.05
C GLY A 49 -0.63 -6.46 -1.32
N GLY A 50 -0.78 -7.20 -2.42
CA GLY A 50 -0.17 -6.93 -3.72
C GLY A 50 0.85 -8.02 -4.04
N ILE A 51 0.99 -8.39 -5.31
CA ILE A 51 1.83 -9.55 -5.69
C ILE A 51 3.24 -9.50 -5.08
N PRO A 52 4.01 -8.39 -5.16
CA PRO A 52 5.34 -8.32 -4.55
C PRO A 52 5.32 -8.44 -3.03
N GLN A 53 4.41 -7.71 -2.36
CA GLN A 53 4.34 -7.67 -0.90
C GLN A 53 3.91 -9.01 -0.33
N SER A 54 2.97 -9.70 -0.99
CA SER A 54 2.55 -11.03 -0.60
C SER A 54 3.65 -12.07 -0.82
N MET A 55 4.48 -11.94 -1.87
CA MET A 55 5.64 -12.81 -2.01
C MET A 55 6.66 -12.59 -0.90
N GLU A 56 6.94 -11.35 -0.52
CA GLU A 56 7.82 -11.02 0.61
C GLU A 56 7.27 -11.61 1.92
N ASP A 57 6.00 -11.36 2.25
CA ASP A 57 5.36 -11.86 3.47
C ASP A 57 5.27 -13.40 3.53
N MET A 58 5.19 -14.07 2.38
CA MET A 58 5.11 -15.53 2.25
C MET A 58 6.48 -16.19 2.05
N THR A 59 7.58 -15.44 2.06
CA THR A 59 8.94 -15.98 1.95
C THR A 59 9.72 -15.78 3.25
N ALA A 60 10.59 -16.73 3.56
CA ALA A 60 11.48 -16.64 4.72
C ALA A 60 12.92 -16.52 4.24
N GLU A 61 13.61 -15.48 4.70
CA GLU A 61 15.03 -15.33 4.44
C GLU A 61 15.84 -16.34 5.24
N LYS A 62 16.86 -16.94 4.60
CA LYS A 62 17.77 -17.89 5.24
C LYS A 62 19.20 -17.38 5.14
N MET A 63 19.78 -17.07 6.29
CA MET A 63 21.20 -16.72 6.37
C MET A 63 22.07 -17.97 6.35
N PHE A 64 23.07 -17.98 5.48
CA PHE A 64 24.09 -19.02 5.39
C PHE A 64 25.46 -18.40 5.64
N LEU A 65 26.17 -18.91 6.64
CA LEU A 65 27.51 -18.45 7.03
C LEU A 65 28.49 -19.60 6.83
N VAL A 66 29.55 -19.34 6.08
CA VAL A 66 30.65 -20.29 5.88
C VAL A 66 31.95 -19.58 6.17
N ARG A 67 32.75 -20.18 7.06
CA ARG A 67 34.16 -19.84 7.22
C ARG A 67 34.98 -20.91 6.51
N THR A 68 35.59 -20.55 5.40
CA THR A 68 36.56 -21.40 4.68
C THR A 68 37.95 -21.28 5.31
N PRO A 69 38.85 -22.28 5.13
CA PRO A 69 40.23 -22.21 5.59
C PRO A 69 40.98 -20.98 5.07
#